data_AF-A0A521US46-F1
#
_entry.id   AF-A0A521US46-F1
#
_cell.length_a   1.000
_cell.length_b   1.000
_cell.length_c   1.000
_cell.angle_alpha   90.00
_cell.angle_beta   90.00
_cell.angle_gamma   90.00
#
_symmetry.space_group_name_H-M   'P 1'
#
loop_
_entity.id
_entity.type
_entity.pdbx_description
1 polymer ?
#
loop_
_entity_poly.entity_id
_entity_poly.type
_entity_poly.pdbx_seq_one_letter_code
_entity_poly.pdbx_strand_id
1 'polypeptide(L)'
;MKDFDENGTTDPILTYYRQGKRYTVAGLDELAAQLPMLRKRFVEYRTFASSSFDEVFTTEMRTGAVHKKAENFESAYFENSGNGEFKMKPLPLAAQTAPIHAFLPGDFDGDGKMDALAVGNFYENTPGIGRCDASQGWFLKGNGSGHFKSLPAAESGFVVAGQCRDVKLVTNGAGRQLILVAINNGAVLVWRIMKE
;
A
#
# COMPACT_ATOMS: atom_id res chain seq x y z
N MET A 1 4.36 -15.07 13.72
CA MET A 1 3.91 -14.27 14.87
C MET A 1 3.87 -15.18 16.07
N LYS A 2 4.66 -14.85 17.09
CA LYS A 2 4.77 -15.54 18.38
C LYS A 2 5.44 -14.57 19.35
N ASP A 3 5.23 -14.74 20.64
CA ASP A 3 6.08 -14.16 21.68
C ASP A 3 7.38 -14.98 21.75
N PHE A 4 8.47 -14.48 21.15
CA PHE A 4 9.72 -15.23 21.00
C PHE A 4 10.65 -15.11 22.20
N ASP A 5 10.51 -14.07 23.02
CA ASP A 5 11.29 -13.83 24.24
C ASP A 5 10.48 -14.04 25.54
N GLU A 6 9.22 -14.46 25.41
CA GLU A 6 8.30 -14.79 26.51
C GLU A 6 7.98 -13.59 27.41
N ASN A 7 7.91 -12.40 26.82
CA ASN A 7 7.63 -11.16 27.54
C ASN A 7 6.13 -10.80 27.65
N GLY A 8 5.25 -11.63 27.09
CA GLY A 8 3.79 -11.44 27.04
C GLY A 8 3.30 -10.68 25.81
N THR A 9 4.18 -10.25 24.91
CA THR A 9 3.86 -9.52 23.67
C THR A 9 4.13 -10.39 22.45
N THR A 10 3.27 -10.31 21.44
CA THR A 10 3.52 -11.03 20.18
C THR A 10 4.49 -10.28 19.29
N ASP A 11 5.55 -10.94 18.83
CA ASP A 11 6.49 -10.37 17.85
C ASP A 11 6.10 -10.75 16.41
N PRO A 12 5.75 -9.75 15.57
CA PRO A 12 5.58 -9.96 14.14
C PRO A 12 6.95 -9.89 13.44
N ILE A 13 7.41 -11.03 12.92
CA ILE A 13 8.60 -11.08 12.06
C ILE A 13 8.16 -11.13 10.60
N LEU A 14 8.40 -10.03 9.88
CA LEU A 14 8.15 -9.97 8.44
C LEU A 14 9.33 -10.58 7.66
N THR A 15 9.00 -11.43 6.69
CA THR A 15 9.99 -12.10 5.85
C THR A 15 9.67 -11.95 4.38
N TYR A 16 10.68 -11.95 3.54
CA TYR A 16 10.56 -12.02 2.09
C TYR A 16 11.41 -13.16 1.53
N TYR A 17 11.09 -13.59 0.30
CA TYR A 17 11.84 -14.63 -0.39
C TYR A 17 12.92 -14.02 -1.28
N ARG A 18 14.12 -14.58 -1.22
CA ARG A 18 15.21 -14.32 -2.16
C ARG A 18 15.83 -15.66 -2.55
N GLN A 19 15.74 -15.99 -3.84
CA GLN A 19 16.24 -17.26 -4.40
C GLN A 19 15.73 -18.50 -3.63
N GLY A 20 14.43 -18.52 -3.30
CA GLY A 20 13.79 -19.65 -2.60
C GLY A 20 14.03 -19.71 -1.08
N LYS A 21 14.94 -18.92 -0.53
CA LYS A 21 15.16 -18.80 0.92
C LYS A 21 14.45 -17.58 1.48
N ARG A 22 13.98 -17.67 2.72
CA ARG A 22 13.37 -16.56 3.45
C ARG A 22 14.44 -15.77 4.19
N TYR A 23 14.28 -14.45 4.18
CA TYR A 23 15.11 -13.51 4.96
C TYR A 23 14.18 -12.54 5.69
N THR A 24 14.65 -12.00 6.81
CA THR A 24 13.90 -10.97 7.55
C THR A 24 13.96 -9.65 6.81
N VAL A 25 12.85 -8.90 6.83
CA VAL A 25 12.84 -7.52 6.33
C VAL A 25 13.65 -6.61 7.27
N ALA A 26 13.45 -6.78 8.58
CA ALA A 26 14.20 -6.07 9.61
C ALA A 26 15.66 -6.57 9.68
N GLY A 27 16.58 -5.63 9.90
CA GLY A 27 17.99 -5.91 10.14
C GLY A 27 18.27 -6.37 11.58
N LEU A 28 19.54 -6.72 11.85
CA LEU A 28 19.96 -7.21 13.17
C LEU A 28 19.65 -6.22 14.30
N ASP A 29 19.88 -4.91 14.09
CA ASP A 29 19.65 -3.90 15.14
C ASP A 29 18.16 -3.77 15.48
N GLU A 30 17.29 -3.69 14.48
CA GLU A 30 15.84 -3.61 14.67
C GLU A 30 15.30 -4.85 15.38
N LEU A 31 15.73 -6.04 14.95
CA LEU A 31 15.34 -7.29 15.58
C LEU A 31 15.89 -7.42 17.00
N ALA A 32 17.14 -7.04 17.24
CA ALA A 32 17.77 -7.15 18.56
C ALA A 32 17.23 -6.11 19.55
N ALA A 33 16.70 -4.98 19.07
CA ALA A 33 16.00 -4.00 19.92
C ALA A 33 14.72 -4.58 20.53
N GLN A 34 14.05 -5.52 19.83
CA GLN A 34 12.88 -6.23 20.35
C GLN A 34 13.24 -7.58 20.98
N LEU A 35 14.23 -8.28 20.44
CA LEU A 35 14.66 -9.62 20.86
C LEU A 35 16.16 -9.60 21.23
N PRO A 36 16.53 -9.14 22.44
CA PRO A 36 17.92 -8.98 22.86
C PRO A 36 18.78 -10.26 22.74
N MET A 37 18.16 -11.44 22.78
CA MET A 37 18.83 -12.73 22.57
C MET A 37 19.56 -12.81 21.22
N LEU A 38 19.08 -12.11 20.18
CA LEU A 38 19.68 -12.12 18.86
C LEU A 38 21.03 -11.39 18.84
N ARG A 39 21.20 -10.35 19.68
CA ARG A 39 22.49 -9.65 19.82
C ARG A 39 23.58 -10.56 20.39
N LYS A 40 23.22 -11.43 21.33
CA LYS A 40 24.15 -12.40 21.93
C LYS A 40 24.55 -13.49 20.93
N ARG A 41 23.62 -13.92 20.09
CA ARG A 41 23.82 -14.99 19.11
C ARG A 41 24.55 -14.53 17.84
N PHE A 42 24.27 -13.32 17.38
CA PHE A 42 24.88 -12.73 16.18
C PHE A 42 25.75 -11.53 16.57
N VAL A 43 26.98 -11.81 17.01
CA VAL A 43 27.95 -10.77 17.39
C VAL A 43 28.41 -9.96 16.18
N GLU A 44 28.60 -10.62 15.04
CA GLU A 44 29.00 -9.98 13.78
C GLU A 44 27.81 -9.83 12.82
N TYR A 45 27.62 -8.64 12.25
CA TYR A 45 26.58 -8.38 11.24
C TYR A 45 26.72 -9.25 10.00
N ARG A 46 27.95 -9.62 9.61
CA ARG A 46 28.19 -10.49 8.45
C ARG A 46 27.50 -11.83 8.61
N THR A 47 27.59 -12.43 9.79
CA THR A 47 26.96 -13.71 10.11
C THR A 47 25.44 -13.63 10.00
N PHE A 48 24.84 -12.58 10.58
CA PHE A 48 23.40 -12.34 10.45
C PHE A 48 22.98 -12.11 8.99
N ALA A 49 23.69 -11.26 8.26
CA ALA A 49 23.34 -10.91 6.87
C ALA A 49 23.40 -12.11 5.92
N SER A 50 24.24 -13.11 6.22
CA SER A 50 24.30 -14.37 5.47
C SER A 50 23.30 -15.45 5.95
N SER A 51 22.63 -15.23 7.09
CA SER A 51 21.69 -16.19 7.67
C SER A 51 20.30 -16.00 7.09
N SER A 52 19.68 -17.10 6.68
CA SER A 52 18.26 -17.17 6.35
C SER A 52 17.39 -17.05 7.61
N PHE A 53 16.12 -16.72 7.42
CA PHE A 53 15.14 -16.67 8.50
C PHE A 53 15.07 -17.99 9.28
N ASP A 54 15.15 -19.13 8.59
CA ASP A 54 15.11 -20.46 9.21
C ASP A 54 16.35 -20.77 10.06
N GLU A 55 17.50 -20.15 9.75
CA GLU A 55 18.71 -20.22 10.57
C GLU A 55 18.64 -19.25 11.76
N VAL A 56 18.12 -18.03 11.55
CA VAL A 56 17.95 -17.04 12.63
C VAL A 56 16.90 -17.50 13.64
N PHE A 57 15.76 -18.00 13.18
CA PHE A 57 14.65 -18.49 14.00
C PHE A 57 14.48 -19.99 13.77
N THR A 58 15.07 -20.80 14.65
CA THR A 58 15.07 -22.27 14.48
C THR A 58 13.66 -22.84 14.55
N THR A 59 13.50 -24.10 14.12
CA THR A 59 12.20 -24.78 14.17
C THR A 59 11.62 -24.78 15.58
N GLU A 60 12.46 -25.04 16.59
CA GLU A 60 12.08 -25.06 18.00
C GLU A 60 11.54 -23.70 18.46
N MET A 61 12.23 -22.61 18.10
CA MET A 61 11.78 -21.24 18.40
C MET A 61 10.42 -20.94 17.76
N ARG A 62 10.20 -21.45 16.54
CA ARG A 62 8.98 -21.20 15.75
C ARG A 62 7.84 -22.16 16.07
N THR A 63 8.05 -23.20 16.89
CA THR A 63 6.98 -24.09 17.31
C THR A 63 5.85 -23.29 17.96
N GLY A 64 4.62 -23.47 17.46
CA GLY A 64 3.44 -22.73 17.89
C GLY A 64 3.25 -21.35 17.25
N ALA A 65 4.15 -20.90 16.37
CA ALA A 65 4.02 -19.60 15.71
C ALA A 65 2.89 -19.59 14.66
N VAL A 66 2.10 -18.52 14.64
CA VAL A 66 1.09 -18.29 13.59
C VAL A 66 1.79 -17.75 12.35
N HIS A 67 1.54 -18.40 11.21
CA HIS A 67 2.07 -17.99 9.91
C HIS A 67 0.96 -17.37 9.06
N LYS A 68 1.21 -16.16 8.56
CA LYS A 68 0.36 -15.46 7.59
C LYS A 68 1.20 -15.16 6.36
N LYS A 69 0.56 -15.15 5.18
CA LYS A 69 1.21 -14.86 3.89
C LYS A 69 0.41 -13.79 3.16
N ALA A 70 1.15 -12.91 2.49
CA ALA A 70 0.62 -12.00 1.49
C ALA A 70 1.27 -12.37 0.15
N GLU A 71 0.45 -12.70 -0.84
CA GLU A 71 0.92 -13.17 -2.17
C GLU A 71 0.57 -12.19 -3.29
N ASN A 72 -0.38 -11.29 -3.06
CA ASN A 72 -0.74 -10.24 -4.00
C ASN A 72 -0.54 -8.85 -3.36
N PHE A 73 0.11 -7.97 -4.10
CA PHE A 73 0.36 -6.57 -3.75
C PHE A 73 -0.20 -5.60 -4.80
N GLU A 74 -0.88 -6.11 -5.82
CA GLU A 74 -1.52 -5.28 -6.84
C GLU A 74 -2.68 -4.49 -6.24
N SER A 75 -2.72 -3.19 -6.54
CA SER A 75 -3.93 -2.39 -6.41
C SER A 75 -4.97 -2.91 -7.39
N ALA A 76 -6.14 -3.30 -6.89
CA ALA A 76 -7.17 -3.95 -7.68
C ALA A 76 -8.57 -3.50 -7.21
N TYR A 77 -9.55 -3.65 -8.10
CA TYR A 77 -10.96 -3.59 -7.72
C TYR A 77 -11.58 -4.99 -7.82
N PHE A 78 -12.64 -5.21 -7.07
CA PHE A 78 -13.37 -6.49 -7.04
C PHE A 78 -14.72 -6.29 -7.68
N GLU A 79 -14.91 -6.90 -8.85
CA GLU A 79 -16.14 -6.86 -9.61
C GLU A 79 -17.14 -7.87 -9.05
N ASN A 80 -18.25 -7.39 -8.49
CA ASN A 80 -19.35 -8.25 -8.07
C ASN A 80 -19.99 -8.90 -9.31
N SER A 81 -19.85 -10.22 -9.43
CA SER A 81 -20.38 -11.01 -10.55
C SER A 81 -21.81 -11.55 -10.27
N GLY A 82 -22.42 -11.14 -9.16
CA GLY A 82 -23.68 -11.67 -8.66
C GLY A 82 -23.46 -12.81 -7.66
N ASN A 83 -24.53 -13.21 -6.94
CA ASN A 83 -24.55 -14.37 -6.04
C ASN A 83 -23.46 -14.39 -4.94
N GLY A 84 -22.89 -13.24 -4.59
CA GLY A 84 -21.80 -13.14 -3.61
C GLY A 84 -20.42 -13.48 -4.17
N GLU A 85 -20.29 -13.67 -5.49
CA GLU A 85 -19.02 -13.91 -6.16
C GLU A 85 -18.36 -12.59 -6.60
N PHE A 86 -17.05 -12.49 -6.37
CA PHE A 86 -16.25 -11.33 -6.73
C PHE A 86 -15.06 -11.73 -7.58
N LYS A 87 -14.85 -11.03 -8.69
CA LYS A 87 -13.69 -11.21 -9.55
C LYS A 87 -12.71 -10.06 -9.36
N MET A 88 -11.50 -10.38 -8.90
CA MET A 88 -10.42 -9.41 -8.81
C MET A 88 -9.99 -8.94 -10.21
N LYS A 89 -9.83 -7.64 -10.38
CA LYS A 89 -9.34 -7.00 -11.59
C LYS A 89 -8.21 -6.03 -11.21
N PRO A 90 -6.96 -6.31 -11.59
CA PRO A 90 -5.84 -5.40 -11.29
C PRO A 90 -6.04 -4.07 -12.01
N LEU A 91 -5.65 -2.99 -11.34
CA LEU A 91 -5.64 -1.66 -11.95
C LEU A 91 -4.44 -1.52 -12.91
N PRO A 92 -4.48 -0.54 -13.85
CA PRO A 92 -3.40 -0.31 -14.80
C PRO A 92 -2.04 -0.12 -14.14
N LEU A 93 -0.96 -0.45 -14.85
CA LEU A 93 0.42 -0.36 -14.35
C LEU A 93 0.75 0.98 -13.69
N ALA A 94 0.23 2.09 -14.23
CA ALA A 94 0.43 3.42 -13.65
C ALA A 94 -0.03 3.49 -12.18
N ALA A 95 -1.16 2.86 -11.84
CA ALA A 95 -1.73 2.81 -10.50
C ALA A 95 -1.00 1.81 -9.56
N GLN A 96 0.02 1.10 -10.05
CA GLN A 96 0.86 0.19 -9.25
C GLN A 96 2.17 0.84 -8.80
N THR A 97 2.46 2.07 -9.26
CA THR A 97 3.76 2.73 -9.06
C THR A 97 3.98 3.25 -7.64
N ALA A 98 2.91 3.43 -6.86
CA ALA A 98 2.97 3.80 -5.45
C ALA A 98 1.75 3.25 -4.70
N PRO A 99 1.82 3.09 -3.36
CA PRO A 99 0.68 2.68 -2.55
C PRO A 99 -0.51 3.60 -2.75
N ILE A 100 -1.70 3.02 -2.94
CA ILE A 100 -2.97 3.76 -2.96
C ILE A 100 -3.57 3.73 -1.57
N HIS A 101 -3.96 4.90 -1.05
CA HIS A 101 -4.60 5.03 0.25
C HIS A 101 -6.10 5.31 0.15
N ALA A 102 -6.57 5.90 -0.95
CA ALA A 102 -7.99 6.15 -1.14
C ALA A 102 -8.38 6.14 -2.62
N PHE A 103 -9.62 5.71 -2.85
CA PHE A 103 -10.30 5.76 -4.14
C PHE A 103 -11.58 6.59 -4.00
N LEU A 104 -11.90 7.34 -5.05
CA LEU A 104 -13.18 8.00 -5.21
C LEU A 104 -13.76 7.58 -6.57
N PRO A 105 -14.66 6.58 -6.62
CA PRO A 105 -15.38 6.24 -7.84
C PRO A 105 -16.44 7.30 -8.17
N GLY A 106 -16.62 7.59 -9.46
CA GLY A 106 -17.62 8.55 -9.94
C GLY A 106 -17.51 8.78 -11.44
N ASP A 107 -18.54 9.41 -12.03
CA ASP A 107 -18.51 9.90 -13.41
C ASP A 107 -17.91 11.32 -13.42
N PHE A 108 -16.61 11.42 -13.71
CA PHE A 108 -15.85 12.66 -13.61
C PHE A 108 -15.64 13.35 -14.95
N ASP A 109 -15.74 12.62 -16.06
CA ASP A 109 -15.67 13.19 -17.41
C ASP A 109 -17.05 13.41 -18.06
N GLY A 110 -18.14 12.98 -17.43
CA GLY A 110 -19.51 13.21 -17.89
C GLY A 110 -19.97 12.26 -18.99
N ASP A 111 -19.20 11.21 -19.30
CA ASP A 111 -19.55 10.26 -20.35
C ASP A 111 -20.56 9.18 -19.89
N GLY A 112 -20.98 9.24 -18.62
CA GLY A 112 -21.95 8.33 -18.02
C GLY A 112 -21.34 6.97 -17.62
N LYS A 113 -20.02 6.81 -17.73
CA LYS A 113 -19.29 5.61 -17.29
C LYS A 113 -18.61 5.89 -15.96
N MET A 114 -18.43 4.82 -15.18
CA MET A 114 -17.78 4.93 -13.88
C MET A 114 -16.27 5.08 -14.06
N ASP A 115 -15.73 6.22 -13.66
CA ASP A 115 -14.30 6.45 -13.47
C ASP A 115 -13.90 6.24 -12.01
N ALA A 116 -12.62 6.39 -11.71
CA ALA A 116 -12.15 6.53 -10.34
C ALA A 116 -10.96 7.51 -10.24
N LEU A 117 -10.98 8.35 -9.21
CA LEU A 117 -9.78 9.04 -8.76
C LEU A 117 -9.10 8.19 -7.68
N ALA A 118 -7.78 8.10 -7.74
CA ALA A 118 -6.99 7.45 -6.70
C ALA A 118 -5.86 8.36 -6.24
N VAL A 119 -5.57 8.32 -4.94
CA VAL A 119 -4.50 9.10 -4.31
C VAL A 119 -3.74 8.22 -3.33
N GLY A 120 -2.47 8.57 -3.09
CA GLY A 120 -1.63 7.78 -2.20
C GLY A 120 -0.25 8.38 -1.99
N ASN A 121 0.78 7.54 -2.12
CA ASN A 121 2.14 7.72 -1.64
C ASN A 121 2.34 7.40 -0.15
N PHE A 122 3.56 7.04 0.21
CA PHE A 122 3.98 6.78 1.59
C PHE A 122 5.44 7.18 1.80
N TYR A 123 5.72 8.03 2.80
CA TYR A 123 7.04 8.64 3.00
C TYR A 123 7.77 8.11 4.23
N GLU A 124 7.08 7.46 5.15
CA GLU A 124 7.60 6.99 6.44
C GLU A 124 8.24 5.58 6.35
N ASN A 125 8.78 5.24 5.19
CA ASN A 125 9.58 4.03 5.03
C ASN A 125 10.94 4.18 5.73
N THR A 126 11.58 3.05 6.02
CA THR A 126 12.97 3.06 6.48
C THR A 126 13.89 3.66 5.40
N PRO A 127 15.02 4.28 5.79
CA PRO A 127 15.95 4.87 4.82
C PRO A 127 16.40 3.93 3.71
N GLY A 128 16.50 2.62 3.99
CA GLY A 128 16.89 1.61 3.00
C GLY A 128 15.83 1.31 1.94
N ILE A 129 14.54 1.52 2.23
CA ILE A 129 13.44 1.34 1.27
C ILE A 129 13.19 2.63 0.48
N GLY A 130 13.42 3.79 1.10
CA GLY A 130 13.14 5.09 0.49
C GLY A 130 11.64 5.38 0.38
N ARG A 131 11.29 6.56 -0.11
CA ARG A 131 9.88 6.97 -0.23
C ARG A 131 9.20 6.25 -1.39
N CYS A 132 7.94 5.90 -1.21
CA CYS A 132 7.07 5.52 -2.32
C CYS A 132 6.28 6.76 -2.76
N ASP A 133 6.88 7.58 -3.62
CA ASP A 133 6.37 8.93 -3.97
C ASP A 133 6.09 9.13 -5.47
N ALA A 134 5.94 8.04 -6.22
CA ALA A 134 5.70 8.06 -7.66
C ALA A 134 4.27 8.50 -8.06
N SER A 135 3.33 8.60 -7.12
CA SER A 135 1.97 9.09 -7.41
C SER A 135 1.95 10.61 -7.57
N GLN A 136 1.26 11.06 -8.62
CA GLN A 136 0.80 12.44 -8.80
C GLN A 136 -0.74 12.50 -8.77
N GLY A 137 -1.38 11.53 -8.12
CA GLY A 137 -2.80 11.23 -8.31
C GLY A 137 -3.04 10.46 -9.61
N TRP A 138 -4.06 9.61 -9.62
CA TRP A 138 -4.46 8.85 -10.80
C TRP A 138 -5.91 9.14 -11.14
N PHE A 139 -6.15 9.56 -12.38
CA PHE A 139 -7.47 9.52 -12.98
C PHE A 139 -7.59 8.22 -13.76
N LEU A 140 -8.44 7.32 -13.30
CA LEU A 140 -8.71 6.03 -13.91
C LEU A 140 -10.00 6.14 -14.72
N LYS A 141 -9.86 6.39 -16.03
CA LYS A 141 -10.98 6.50 -16.95
C LYS A 141 -11.60 5.14 -17.22
N GLY A 142 -12.87 4.98 -16.90
CA GLY A 142 -13.62 3.76 -17.14
C GLY A 142 -14.08 3.65 -18.59
N ASN A 143 -14.16 2.43 -19.11
CA ASN A 143 -14.77 2.16 -20.41
C ASN A 143 -16.21 1.63 -20.31
N GLY A 144 -16.78 1.56 -19.10
CA GLY A 144 -18.12 1.03 -18.82
C GLY A 144 -18.22 -0.50 -18.81
N SER A 145 -17.15 -1.23 -19.16
CA SER A 145 -17.09 -2.70 -19.14
C SER A 145 -16.17 -3.25 -18.04
N GLY A 146 -15.88 -2.43 -17.01
CA GLY A 146 -14.94 -2.80 -15.95
C GLY A 146 -13.47 -2.74 -16.36
N HIS A 147 -13.10 -1.95 -17.37
CA HIS A 147 -11.70 -1.67 -17.66
C HIS A 147 -11.40 -0.20 -17.43
N PHE A 148 -10.25 0.04 -16.82
CA PHE A 148 -9.74 1.37 -16.53
C PHE A 148 -8.50 1.65 -17.35
N LYS A 149 -8.36 2.88 -17.82
CA LYS A 149 -7.11 3.43 -18.35
C LYS A 149 -6.70 4.61 -17.49
N SER A 150 -5.45 4.64 -17.05
CA SER A 150 -4.93 5.84 -16.38
C SER A 150 -4.73 6.95 -17.41
N LEU A 151 -5.32 8.11 -17.16
CA LEU A 151 -5.04 9.32 -17.94
C LEU A 151 -3.82 10.05 -17.37
N PRO A 152 -2.93 10.60 -18.21
CA PRO A 152 -1.87 11.48 -17.75
C PRO A 152 -2.41 12.74 -17.07
N ALA A 153 -1.67 13.28 -16.11
CA ALA A 153 -1.97 14.52 -15.40
C ALA A 153 -2.32 15.70 -16.33
N ALA A 154 -1.60 15.83 -17.45
CA ALA A 154 -1.83 16.88 -18.44
C ALA A 154 -3.17 16.77 -19.16
N GLU A 155 -3.74 15.56 -19.27
CA GLU A 155 -5.03 15.30 -19.90
C GLU A 155 -6.17 15.36 -18.89
N SER A 156 -5.98 14.77 -17.71
CA SER A 156 -7.04 14.69 -16.68
C SER A 156 -7.23 15.98 -15.88
N GLY A 157 -6.20 16.82 -15.78
CA GLY A 157 -6.18 17.97 -14.87
C GLY A 157 -6.17 17.60 -13.39
N PHE A 158 -6.15 16.31 -13.04
CA PHE A 158 -6.08 15.82 -11.68
C PHE A 158 -4.63 15.57 -11.29
N VAL A 159 -4.05 16.52 -10.55
CA VAL A 159 -2.64 16.50 -10.13
C VAL A 159 -2.53 16.69 -8.63
N VAL A 160 -2.12 15.63 -7.94
CA VAL A 160 -2.01 15.60 -6.49
C VAL A 160 -0.60 15.17 -6.11
N ALA A 161 0.25 16.14 -5.79
CA ALA A 161 1.57 15.89 -5.24
C ALA A 161 1.50 15.79 -3.71
N GLY A 162 2.30 14.90 -3.13
CA GLY A 162 2.37 14.73 -1.67
C GLY A 162 1.89 13.36 -1.21
N GLN A 163 1.93 13.16 0.11
CA GLN A 163 1.44 11.94 0.74
C GLN A 163 -0.04 12.07 1.08
N CYS A 164 -0.88 11.53 0.21
CA CYS A 164 -2.32 11.70 0.28
C CYS A 164 -2.95 10.55 1.06
N ARG A 165 -3.90 10.87 1.94
CA ARG A 165 -4.52 9.91 2.87
C ARG A 165 -5.99 9.64 2.59
N ASP A 166 -6.71 10.62 2.02
CA ASP A 166 -8.11 10.43 1.65
C ASP A 166 -8.51 11.31 0.46
N VAL A 167 -9.53 10.87 -0.28
CA VAL A 167 -10.21 11.64 -1.32
C VAL A 167 -11.72 11.48 -1.17
N LYS A 168 -12.44 12.59 -1.16
CA LYS A 168 -13.89 12.61 -0.90
C LYS A 168 -14.60 13.59 -1.81
N LEU A 169 -15.80 13.22 -2.23
CA LEU A 169 -16.74 14.12 -2.91
C LEU A 169 -17.62 14.78 -1.86
N VAL A 170 -17.69 16.10 -1.86
CA VAL A 170 -18.55 16.89 -0.97
C VAL A 170 -19.39 17.87 -1.78
N THR A 171 -20.57 18.21 -1.26
CA THR A 171 -21.43 19.25 -1.85
C THR A 171 -21.38 20.48 -0.96
N ASN A 172 -21.05 21.64 -1.53
CA ASN A 172 -21.04 22.89 -0.78
C ASN A 172 -22.45 23.48 -0.61
N GLY A 173 -22.58 24.56 0.16
CA GLY A 173 -23.86 25.24 0.41
C GLY A 173 -24.53 25.83 -0.84
N ALA A 174 -23.81 25.95 -1.96
CA ALA A 174 -24.34 26.36 -3.27
C ALA A 174 -24.74 25.16 -4.16
N GLY A 175 -24.74 23.93 -3.62
CA GLY A 175 -25.09 22.72 -4.35
C GLY A 175 -24.00 22.21 -5.30
N ARG A 176 -22.79 22.78 -5.27
CA ARG A 176 -21.69 22.38 -6.16
C ARG A 176 -20.92 21.21 -5.57
N GLN A 177 -20.65 20.21 -6.41
CA GLN A 177 -19.76 19.10 -6.08
C GLN A 177 -18.29 19.53 -6.12
N LEU A 178 -17.56 19.20 -5.07
CA LEU A 178 -16.15 19.46 -4.88
C LEU A 178 -15.44 18.16 -4.50
N ILE A 179 -14.28 17.92 -5.09
CA ILE A 179 -13.39 16.83 -4.71
C ILE A 179 -12.39 17.41 -3.70
N LEU A 180 -12.35 16.85 -2.50
CA LEU A 180 -11.37 17.18 -1.46
C LEU A 180 -10.33 16.07 -1.38
N VAL A 181 -9.05 16.44 -1.34
CA VAL A 181 -7.95 15.50 -1.07
C VAL A 181 -7.20 15.92 0.18
N ALA A 182 -7.11 15.00 1.14
CA ALA A 182 -6.37 15.18 2.37
C ALA A 182 -4.91 14.77 2.18
N ILE A 183 -3.98 15.68 2.50
CA ILE A 183 -2.53 15.47 2.42
C ILE A 183 -1.96 15.43 3.84
N ASN A 184 -1.18 14.41 4.16
CA ASN A 184 -0.49 14.32 5.45
C ASN A 184 0.40 15.55 5.67
N ASN A 185 0.20 16.26 6.79
CA ASN A 185 0.90 17.50 7.13
C ASN A 185 0.83 18.58 6.03
N GLY A 186 -0.20 18.57 5.19
CA GLY A 186 -0.36 19.50 4.07
C GLY A 186 -1.73 20.18 4.07
N ALA A 187 -1.88 21.18 3.19
CA ALA A 187 -3.19 21.78 2.93
C ALA A 187 -4.10 20.78 2.20
N VAL A 188 -5.41 20.84 2.50
CA VAL A 188 -6.41 20.12 1.72
C VAL A 188 -6.48 20.74 0.33
N LEU A 189 -6.40 19.90 -0.69
CA LEU A 189 -6.57 20.33 -2.08
C LEU A 189 -8.02 20.15 -2.51
N VAL A 190 -8.48 21.06 -3.38
CA VAL A 190 -9.89 21.12 -3.80
C VAL A 190 -9.97 21.23 -5.33
N TRP A 191 -10.75 20.34 -5.94
CA TRP A 191 -11.12 20.44 -7.35
C TRP A 191 -12.63 20.65 -7.48
N ARG A 192 -13.00 21.34 -8.55
CA ARG A 192 -14.38 21.40 -9.01
C ARG A 192 -14.51 20.50 -10.23
N ILE A 193 -15.55 19.70 -10.28
CA ILE A 193 -15.91 18.94 -11.48
C ILE A 193 -16.49 19.93 -12.49
N MET A 194 -15.88 20.00 -13.67
CA MET A 194 -16.40 20.78 -14.80
C MET A 194 -17.20 19.81 -15.66
N LYS A 195 -18.53 19.79 -15.51
CA LYS A 195 -19.41 19.11 -16.46
C LYS A 195 -19.81 20.14 -17.52
N GLU A 196 -19.60 19.82 -18.79
CA GLU A 196 -20.16 20.59 -19.92
C GLU A 196 -21.69 20.47 -19.96
#